data_AF-A0A3B0J9H4-F1
#
_entry.id   AF-A0A3B0J9H4-F1
#
_cell.length_a   1.000
_cell.length_b   1.000
_cell.length_c   1.000
_cell.angle_alpha   90.00
_cell.angle_beta   90.00
_cell.angle_gamma   90.00
#
_symmetry.space_group_name_H-M   'P 1'
#
loop_
_entity.id
_entity.type
_entity.pdbx_description
1 polymer ?
#
loop_
_entity_poly.entity_id
_entity_poly.type
_entity_poly.pdbx_seq_one_letter_code
_entity_poly.pdbx_strand_id
1 'polypeptide(L)'
;MASALLALTKNIGIFTTVHTSFHHPVVIDKELATIDDVGNGRAGLNVVCGWNTTEYAAFGIKFWQQHEDRDRYSHEWFDVIKNLWWRKEPFDWNGQFFKLKDIYSFPL
;
A
#
# COMPACT_ATOMS: atom_id res chain seq x y z
N MET A 1 4.98 4.97 12.86
CA MET A 1 5.14 6.38 13.26
C MET A 1 3.89 7.21 13.02
N ALA A 2 3.24 7.12 11.86
CA ALA A 2 2.01 7.88 11.56
C ALA A 2 0.89 7.70 12.60
N SER A 3 0.61 6.46 13.04
CA SER A 3 -0.36 6.18 14.10
C SER A 3 -0.10 6.94 15.41
N ALA A 4 1.16 7.04 15.84
CA ALA A 4 1.52 7.74 17.07
C ALA A 4 1.24 9.26 16.95
N LEU A 5 1.56 9.87 15.81
CA LEU A 5 1.25 11.28 15.57
C LEU A 5 -0.27 11.52 15.42
N LEU A 6 -0.99 10.60 14.78
CA LEU A 6 -2.44 10.64 14.66
C LEU A 6 -3.13 10.57 16.02
N ALA A 7 -2.64 9.71 16.93
CA ALA A 7 -3.15 9.59 18.30
C ALA A 7 -2.94 10.88 19.14
N LEU A 8 -1.92 11.68 18.83
CA LEU A 8 -1.58 12.90 19.56
C LEU A 8 -2.15 14.18 18.93
N THR A 9 -2.83 14.07 17.79
CA THR A 9 -3.39 15.21 17.04
C THR A 9 -4.89 15.02 16.84
N LYS A 10 -5.64 16.13 16.67
CA LYS A 10 -7.10 16.07 16.47
C LYS A 10 -7.56 16.45 15.07
N ASN A 11 -6.83 17.35 14.39
CA ASN A 11 -7.30 17.99 13.16
C ASN A 11 -6.36 17.81 11.97
N ILE A 12 -5.16 17.25 12.18
CA ILE A 12 -4.13 17.14 11.15
C ILE A 12 -4.25 15.79 10.45
N GLY A 13 -4.30 15.79 9.12
CA GLY A 13 -4.17 14.59 8.30
C GLY A 13 -2.70 14.18 8.16
N ILE A 14 -2.39 12.89 8.21
CA ILE A 14 -1.01 12.38 8.12
C ILE A 14 -0.89 11.43 6.94
N PHE A 15 -0.10 11.86 5.94
CA PHE A 15 0.19 11.08 4.75
C PHE A 15 1.51 10.34 4.90
N THR A 16 1.48 9.02 4.74
CA THR A 16 2.66 8.15 4.83
C THR A 16 3.11 7.72 3.44
N THR A 17 4.39 7.89 3.15
CA THR A 17 5.00 7.43 1.89
C THR A 17 5.28 5.94 1.94
N VAL A 18 4.78 5.19 0.96
CA VAL A 18 4.98 3.74 0.83
C VAL A 18 5.51 3.41 -0.56
N HIS A 19 6.62 2.68 -0.58
CA HIS A 19 7.19 2.09 -1.79
C HIS A 19 6.49 0.78 -2.15
N THR A 20 5.89 0.74 -3.34
CA THR A 20 5.18 -0.44 -3.86
C THR A 20 6.09 -1.67 -3.98
N SER A 21 7.37 -1.45 -4.30
CA SER A 21 8.34 -2.53 -4.50
C SER A 21 8.81 -3.20 -3.21
N PHE A 22 8.71 -2.53 -2.06
CA PHE A 22 9.20 -3.04 -0.78
C PHE A 22 8.07 -3.55 0.12
N HIS A 23 6.81 -3.27 -0.22
CA HIS A 23 5.68 -3.58 0.64
C HIS A 23 4.58 -4.31 -0.12
N HIS A 24 4.08 -5.40 0.46
CA HIS A 24 2.96 -6.15 -0.10
C HIS A 24 1.65 -5.35 0.03
N PRO A 25 0.81 -5.24 -1.02
CA PRO A 25 -0.36 -4.35 -1.01
C PRO A 25 -1.36 -4.72 0.09
N VAL A 26 -1.61 -6.02 0.31
CA VAL A 26 -2.55 -6.49 1.36
C VAL A 26 -2.02 -6.19 2.77
N VAL A 27 -0.71 -6.19 2.98
CA VAL A 27 -0.14 -5.86 4.30
C VAL A 27 -0.32 -4.37 4.58
N ILE A 28 -0.02 -3.54 3.58
CA ILE A 28 -0.20 -2.08 3.69
C ILE A 28 -1.65 -1.69 3.88
N ASP A 29 -2.58 -2.37 3.20
CA ASP A 29 -4.00 -2.17 3.43
C ASP A 29 -4.39 -2.39 4.90
N LYS A 30 -3.94 -3.49 5.52
CA LYS A 30 -4.22 -3.79 6.94
C LYS A 30 -3.57 -2.80 7.90
N GLU A 31 -2.33 -2.41 7.62
CA GLU A 31 -1.65 -1.38 8.40
C GLU A 31 -2.37 -0.03 8.30
N LEU A 32 -2.78 0.38 7.09
CA LEU A 32 -3.50 1.62 6.85
C LEU A 32 -4.87 1.62 7.52
N ALA A 33 -5.64 0.52 7.44
CA ALA A 33 -6.91 0.39 8.13
C ALA A 33 -6.76 0.63 9.64
N THR A 34 -5.73 0.04 10.24
CA THR A 34 -5.41 0.24 11.67
C THR A 34 -5.00 1.68 11.98
N ILE A 35 -4.17 2.28 11.12
CA ILE A 35 -3.71 3.66 11.29
C ILE A 35 -4.87 4.65 11.11
N ASP A 36 -5.80 4.38 10.19
CA ASP A 36 -6.95 5.23 9.91
C ASP A 36 -7.99 5.18 11.03
N ASP A 37 -8.22 4.00 11.62
CA ASP A 37 -9.04 3.84 12.84
C ASP A 37 -8.48 4.68 14.00
N VAL A 38 -7.17 4.60 14.25
CA VAL A 38 -6.47 5.48 15.23
C VAL A 38 -6.59 6.96 14.84
N GLY A 39 -6.56 7.25 13.55
CA GLY A 39 -6.66 8.59 13.00
C GLY A 39 -8.07 9.17 13.00
N ASN A 40 -9.12 8.36 13.14
CA ASN A 40 -10.51 8.71 12.81
C ASN A 40 -10.65 9.28 11.39
N GLY A 41 -10.19 8.56 10.35
CA GLY A 41 -10.33 8.98 8.95
C GLY A 41 -9.31 10.02 8.48
N ARG A 42 -8.20 10.18 9.22
CA ARG A 42 -7.16 11.20 8.94
C ARG A 42 -5.86 10.59 8.42
N ALA A 43 -5.82 9.29 8.15
CA ALA A 43 -4.66 8.67 7.54
C ALA A 43 -4.68 8.88 6.02
N GLY A 44 -3.50 9.12 5.46
CA GLY A 44 -3.31 9.27 4.02
C GLY A 44 -2.16 8.37 3.53
N LEU A 45 -2.26 7.96 2.28
CA LEU A 45 -1.24 7.17 1.60
C LEU A 45 -0.62 7.98 0.46
N ASN A 46 0.70 8.09 0.46
CA ASN A 46 1.47 8.59 -0.67
C ASN A 46 2.21 7.41 -1.33
N VAL A 47 1.81 7.04 -2.54
CA VAL A 47 2.36 5.87 -3.24
C VAL A 47 3.55 6.27 -4.09
N VAL A 48 4.66 5.53 -3.99
CA VAL A 48 5.88 5.78 -4.78
C VAL A 48 6.37 4.50 -5.47
N CYS A 49 6.66 4.61 -6.77
CA CYS A 49 6.92 3.48 -7.65
C CYS A 49 8.40 3.01 -7.69
N GLY A 50 9.28 3.70 -6.96
CA GLY A 50 10.71 3.38 -6.85
C GLY A 50 11.54 3.57 -8.12
N TRP A 51 12.77 4.05 -7.96
CA TRP A 51 13.70 4.28 -9.07
C TRP A 51 15.19 4.09 -8.69
N ASN A 52 15.51 4.10 -7.40
CA ASN A 52 16.88 4.10 -6.91
C ASN A 52 17.48 2.67 -6.88
N THR A 53 18.27 2.33 -7.89
CA THR A 53 18.88 0.99 -8.02
C THR A 53 19.72 0.56 -6.80
N THR A 54 20.41 1.49 -6.14
CA THR A 54 21.21 1.22 -4.94
C THR A 54 20.32 0.76 -3.78
N GLU A 55 19.14 1.38 -3.62
CA GLU A 55 18.18 0.97 -2.61
C GLU A 55 17.66 -0.44 -2.88
N TYR A 56 17.28 -0.75 -4.12
CA TYR A 56 16.84 -2.10 -4.50
C TYR A 56 17.93 -3.16 -4.22
N ALA A 57 19.19 -2.85 -4.54
CA ALA A 57 20.31 -3.73 -4.23
C ALA A 57 20.49 -3.92 -2.71
N ALA A 58 20.33 -2.86 -1.92
CA ALA A 58 20.42 -2.93 -0.45
C ALA A 58 19.31 -3.78 0.17
N PHE A 59 18.09 -3.75 -0.38
CA PHE A 59 16.97 -4.59 0.04
C PHE A 59 16.97 -5.99 -0.61
N GLY A 60 17.94 -6.30 -1.48
CA GLY A 60 18.00 -7.58 -2.20
C GLY A 60 16.85 -7.80 -3.18
N ILE A 61 16.17 -6.74 -3.61
CA ILE A 61 15.04 -6.81 -4.53
C ILE A 61 15.52 -6.59 -5.97
N LYS A 62 14.99 -7.40 -6.89
CA LYS A 62 15.25 -7.22 -8.32
C LYS A 62 14.72 -5.86 -8.77
N PHE A 63 15.61 -5.03 -9.30
CA PHE A 63 15.22 -3.79 -9.95
C PHE A 63 14.67 -4.06 -11.36
N TRP A 64 13.46 -3.55 -11.62
CA TRP A 64 12.89 -3.53 -12.97
C TRP A 64 13.54 -2.39 -13.75
N GLN A 65 14.33 -2.72 -14.77
CA GLN A 65 15.08 -1.72 -15.55
C GLN A 65 14.14 -0.80 -16.34
N GLN A 66 13.09 -1.37 -16.94
CA GLN A 66 12.11 -0.61 -17.71
C GLN A 66 11.18 0.17 -16.79
N HIS A 67 11.00 1.47 -17.10
CA HIS A 67 10.09 2.33 -16.35
C HIS A 67 8.65 1.85 -16.44
N GLU A 68 8.22 1.44 -17.64
CA GLU A 68 6.87 0.95 -17.89
C GLU A 68 6.49 -0.25 -17.01
N ASP A 69 7.43 -1.16 -16.75
CA ASP A 69 7.19 -2.31 -15.88
C ASP A 69 6.96 -1.89 -14.42
N ARG A 70 7.70 -0.87 -13.94
CA ARG A 70 7.52 -0.33 -12.58
C ARG A 70 6.17 0.36 -12.43
N ASP A 71 5.76 1.11 -13.45
CA ASP A 71 4.46 1.77 -13.46
C ASP A 71 3.32 0.76 -13.50
N ARG A 72 3.41 -0.27 -14.35
CA ARG A 72 2.41 -1.35 -14.42
C ARG A 72 2.30 -2.10 -13.09
N TYR A 73 3.43 -2.44 -12.47
CA TYR A 73 3.46 -3.07 -11.16
C TYR A 73 2.79 -2.18 -10.12
N SER A 74 3.11 -0.89 -10.09
CA SER A 74 2.58 0.05 -9.09
C SER A 74 1.10 0.38 -9.30
N HIS A 75 0.63 0.42 -10.54
CA HIS A 75 -0.79 0.53 -10.85
C HIS A 75 -1.55 -0.70 -10.37
N GLU A 76 -1.09 -1.92 -10.68
CA GLU A 76 -1.74 -3.14 -10.20
C GLU A 76 -1.74 -3.21 -8.66
N TRP A 77 -0.62 -2.82 -8.03
CA TRP A 77 -0.51 -2.73 -6.58
C TRP A 77 -1.57 -1.79 -5.98
N PHE A 78 -1.75 -0.61 -6.59
CA PHE A 78 -2.76 0.34 -6.15
C PHE A 78 -4.18 -0.17 -6.41
N ASP A 79 -4.44 -0.84 -7.54
CA ASP A 79 -5.75 -1.40 -7.83
C ASP A 79 -6.16 -2.51 -6.84
N VAL A 80 -5.20 -3.30 -6.32
CA VAL A 80 -5.45 -4.25 -5.23
C VAL A 80 -5.92 -3.53 -3.97
N ILE A 81 -5.18 -2.51 -3.51
CA ILE A 81 -5.56 -1.70 -2.33
C ILE A 81 -6.91 -1.03 -2.54
N LYS A 82 -7.11 -0.46 -3.73
CA LYS A 82 -8.35 0.16 -4.15
C LYS A 82 -9.50 -0.83 -3.92
N ASN A 83 -9.44 -2.02 -4.52
CA ASN A 83 -10.51 -3.02 -4.38
C ASN A 83 -10.72 -3.48 -2.93
N LEU A 84 -9.66 -3.58 -2.13
CA LEU A 84 -9.76 -3.89 -0.70
C LEU A 84 -10.59 -2.85 0.07
N TRP A 85 -10.49 -1.57 -0.26
CA TRP A 85 -11.26 -0.49 0.40
C TRP A 85 -12.74 -0.43 0.01
N TRP A 86 -13.11 -0.81 -1.21
CA TRP A 86 -14.51 -0.69 -1.68
C TRP A 86 -15.32 -1.98 -1.56
N ARG A 87 -14.67 -3.15 -1.56
CA ARG A 87 -15.38 -4.44 -1.52
C ARG A 87 -15.72 -4.83 -0.09
N LYS A 88 -16.96 -5.26 0.11
CA LYS A 88 -17.47 -5.72 1.42
C LYS A 88 -17.32 -7.23 1.63
N GLU A 89 -17.07 -7.97 0.56
CA GLU A 89 -16.94 -9.42 0.57
C GLU A 89 -15.54 -9.82 0.11
N PRO A 90 -15.00 -10.95 0.60
CA PRO A 90 -13.74 -11.49 0.14
C PRO A 90 -13.73 -11.72 -1.37
N PHE A 91 -12.57 -11.53 -1.99
CA PHE A 91 -12.41 -11.70 -3.43
C PHE A 91 -11.04 -12.24 -3.80
N ASP A 92 -10.95 -12.84 -4.98
CA ASP A 92 -9.69 -13.27 -5.58
C ASP A 92 -9.13 -12.16 -6.50
N TRP A 93 -7.81 -12.05 -6.56
CA TRP A 93 -7.10 -11.17 -7.50
C TRP A 93 -6.18 -11.99 -8.39
N ASN A 94 -6.43 -11.98 -9.70
CA ASN A 94 -5.67 -12.75 -10.68
C ASN A 94 -4.99 -11.83 -11.70
N GLY A 95 -4.19 -10.87 -11.22
CA GLY A 95 -3.49 -9.89 -12.03
C GLY A 95 -2.14 -10.39 -12.58
N GLN A 96 -1.39 -9.52 -13.25
CA GLN A 96 -0.10 -9.88 -13.83
C GLN A 96 0.98 -10.08 -12.76
N PHE A 97 0.99 -9.22 -11.75
CA PHE A 97 2.02 -9.21 -10.71
C PHE A 97 1.57 -9.87 -9.40
N PHE A 98 0.26 -9.84 -9.11
CA PHE A 98 -0.30 -10.42 -7.90
C PHE A 98 -1.28 -11.54 -8.23
N LYS A 99 -1.14 -12.66 -7.52
CA LYS A 99 -2.11 -13.77 -7.50
C LYS A 99 -2.54 -13.97 -6.05
N LEU A 100 -3.70 -13.44 -5.71
CA LEU A 100 -4.22 -13.40 -4.35
C LEU A 100 -5.55 -14.14 -4.29
N LYS A 101 -5.80 -14.82 -3.18
CA LYS A 101 -6.99 -15.63 -2.99
C LYS A 101 -7.67 -15.22 -1.68
N ASP A 102 -8.99 -15.09 -1.72
CA ASP A 102 -9.82 -14.83 -0.55
C ASP A 102 -9.34 -13.62 0.28
N ILE A 103 -8.93 -12.54 -0.40
CA ILE A 103 -8.47 -11.32 0.26
C ILE A 103 -9.66 -10.43 0.63
N TYR A 104 -9.57 -9.79 1.79
CA TYR A 104 -10.61 -8.91 2.33
C TYR A 104 -10.00 -7.87 3.29
N SER A 105 -10.65 -6.72 3.44
CA SER A 105 -10.27 -5.68 4.41
C SER A 105 -11.33 -5.49 5.49
N PHE A 106 -10.90 -5.46 6.76
CA PHE A 106 -11.71 -5.22 7.95
C PHE A 106 -10.76 -4.86 9.12
N PRO A 107 -11.17 -3.94 10.02
CA PRO A 107 -12.26 -2.98 9.83
C PRO A 107 -11.94 -2.03 8.67
N LEU A 108 -12.98 -1.52 8.00
CA LEU A 108 -12.90 -0.35 7.13
C LEU A 108 -13.74 0.75 7.77
#